data_AF-A0A919XVL3-F1
#
_entry.id   AF-A0A919XVL3-F1
#
_cell.length_a   1.000
_cell.length_b   1.000
_cell.length_c   1.000
_cell.angle_alpha   90.00
_cell.angle_beta   90.00
_cell.angle_gamma   90.00
#
_symmetry.space_group_name_H-M   'P 1'
#
loop_
_entity.id
_entity.type
_entity.pdbx_description
1 polymer ?
#
loop_
_entity_poly.entity_id
_entity_poly.type
_entity_poly.pdbx_seq_one_letter_code
_entity_poly.pdbx_strand_id
1 'polypeptide(L)'
;MEQRKTDVDLWAIALISFVVLGIYMVFQNQFIAFVKDSSINILLRVLWSAAFQFGLAGLGIVMVSMIRKENLLTYGLNRKGAVLSVILCSLCFVPYMIFMLSTGQITSYLPFQSVWTTREVLSSGFPINVIGMLITAIAWGFFEGFNYVVISDKINRRYPSKNRWLNWGAIACAVLCILIHGAIGVTAEGIIEMVTIFLIVYGMVMVKEYTGNAWGCVFIFTFFWNAF
;
A
#
# COMPACT_ATOMS: atom_id res chain seq x y z
N MET A 1 23.34 -19.04 -4.10
CA MET A 1 23.24 -18.59 -2.68
C MET A 1 22.30 -17.41 -2.52
N GLU A 2 22.34 -16.42 -3.42
CA GLU A 2 21.50 -15.21 -3.36
C GLU A 2 20.01 -15.49 -3.62
N GLN A 3 19.65 -16.25 -4.66
CA GLN A 3 18.25 -16.63 -4.94
C GLN A 3 17.56 -17.36 -3.77
N ARG A 4 18.27 -18.27 -3.09
CA ARG A 4 17.74 -18.98 -1.90
C ARG A 4 17.48 -18.03 -0.73
N LYS A 5 18.25 -16.94 -0.59
CA LYS A 5 18.00 -15.91 0.43
C LYS A 5 16.74 -15.13 0.09
N THR A 6 16.57 -14.75 -1.17
CA THR A 6 15.38 -14.04 -1.67
C THR A 6 14.10 -14.86 -1.51
N ASP A 7 14.16 -16.18 -1.74
CA ASP A 7 13.02 -17.07 -1.50
C ASP A 7 12.62 -17.07 -0.02
N VAL A 8 13.58 -17.20 0.90
CA VAL A 8 13.32 -17.14 2.34
C VAL A 8 12.73 -15.78 2.75
N ASP A 9 13.21 -14.69 2.16
CA ASP A 9 12.71 -13.35 2.43
C ASP A 9 11.24 -13.21 2.02
N LEU A 10 10.88 -13.66 0.80
CA LEU A 10 9.52 -13.60 0.29
C LEU A 10 8.57 -14.46 1.13
N TRP A 11 9.00 -15.67 1.51
CA TRP A 11 8.21 -16.52 2.41
C TRP A 11 8.04 -15.92 3.80
N ALA A 12 9.08 -15.29 4.35
CA ALA A 12 8.98 -14.60 5.63
C ALA A 12 7.97 -13.45 5.57
N ILE A 13 8.09 -12.56 4.56
CA ILE A 13 7.15 -11.45 4.35
C ILE A 13 5.72 -11.97 4.25
N ALA A 14 5.49 -12.96 3.38
CA ALA A 14 4.17 -13.54 3.18
C ALA A 14 3.60 -14.15 4.47
N LEU A 15 4.39 -14.94 5.19
CA LEU A 15 3.97 -15.58 6.44
C LEU A 15 3.56 -14.53 7.48
N ILE A 16 4.34 -13.47 7.64
CA ILE A 16 4.06 -12.39 8.59
C ILE A 16 2.75 -11.69 8.23
N SER A 17 2.57 -11.31 6.96
CA SER A 17 1.34 -10.67 6.48
C SER A 17 0.12 -11.57 6.66
N PHE A 18 0.22 -12.88 6.36
CA PHE A 18 -0.88 -13.83 6.53
C PHE A 18 -1.21 -14.10 7.99
N VAL A 19 -0.21 -14.14 8.89
CA VAL A 19 -0.47 -14.26 10.33
C VAL A 19 -1.23 -13.05 10.85
N VAL A 20 -0.82 -11.83 10.48
CA VAL A 20 -1.52 -10.60 10.87
C VAL A 20 -2.94 -10.57 10.30
N LEU A 21 -3.10 -10.94 9.03
CA LEU A 21 -4.41 -11.05 8.39
C LEU A 21 -5.30 -12.09 9.11
N GLY A 22 -4.75 -13.26 9.46
CA GLY A 22 -5.47 -14.30 10.20
C GLY A 22 -5.91 -13.83 11.59
N ILE A 23 -5.05 -13.11 12.32
CA ILE A 23 -5.41 -12.48 13.60
C ILE A 23 -6.54 -11.47 13.38
N TYR A 24 -6.43 -10.61 12.38
CA TYR A 24 -7.48 -9.64 12.05
C TYR A 24 -8.82 -10.33 11.75
N MET A 25 -8.83 -11.39 10.93
CA MET A 25 -10.04 -12.12 10.58
C MET A 25 -10.71 -12.79 11.79
N VAL A 26 -9.92 -13.34 12.72
CA VAL A 26 -10.44 -13.97 13.95
C VAL A 26 -11.03 -12.92 14.90
N PHE A 27 -10.41 -11.75 15.01
CA PHE A 27 -10.78 -10.70 15.96
C PHE A 27 -11.45 -9.48 15.32
N GLN A 28 -12.01 -9.63 14.11
CA GLN A 28 -12.50 -8.51 13.30
C GLN A 28 -13.58 -7.70 14.03
N ASN A 29 -14.52 -8.37 14.69
CA ASN A 29 -15.61 -7.70 15.40
C ASN A 29 -15.09 -6.87 16.58
N GLN A 30 -14.15 -7.41 17.35
CA GLN A 30 -13.51 -6.72 18.47
C GLN A 30 -12.67 -5.55 17.97
N PHE A 31 -11.95 -5.72 16.87
CA PHE A 31 -11.19 -4.66 16.22
C PHE A 31 -12.10 -3.50 15.80
N ILE A 32 -13.18 -3.79 15.06
CA ILE A 32 -14.12 -2.77 14.58
C ILE A 32 -14.78 -2.05 15.77
N ALA A 33 -15.19 -2.81 16.80
CA ALA A 33 -15.77 -2.23 18.01
C ALA A 33 -14.82 -1.24 18.67
N PHE A 34 -13.55 -1.62 18.87
CA PHE A 34 -12.53 -0.73 19.44
C PHE A 34 -12.31 0.52 18.60
N VAL A 35 -12.16 0.37 17.28
CA VAL A 35 -11.88 1.51 16.37
C VAL A 35 -13.08 2.45 16.22
N LYS A 36 -14.31 2.00 16.46
CA LYS A 36 -15.52 2.84 16.39
C LYS A 36 -16.00 3.40 17.73
N ASP A 37 -15.42 2.95 18.84
CA ASP A 37 -15.81 3.41 20.18
C ASP A 37 -15.26 4.83 20.45
N SER A 38 -16.14 5.84 20.37
CA SER A 38 -15.77 7.25 20.61
C SER A 38 -15.45 7.57 22.08
N SER A 39 -15.70 6.64 23.02
CA SER A 39 -15.25 6.80 24.41
C SER A 39 -13.75 6.57 24.57
N ILE A 40 -13.12 5.85 23.64
CA ILE A 40 -11.69 5.57 23.62
C ILE A 40 -10.95 6.73 22.95
N ASN A 41 -9.81 7.12 23.53
CA ASN A 41 -8.96 8.18 22.99
C ASN A 41 -8.63 7.94 21.50
N ILE A 42 -8.84 8.95 20.66
CA ILE A 42 -8.67 8.86 19.21
C ILE A 42 -7.27 8.41 18.79
N LEU A 43 -6.20 8.82 19.49
CA LEU A 43 -4.84 8.37 19.17
C LEU A 43 -4.63 6.89 19.45
N LEU A 44 -5.28 6.32 20.48
CA LEU A 44 -5.21 4.88 20.74
C LEU A 44 -5.92 4.09 19.64
N ARG A 45 -7.06 4.59 19.15
CA ARG A 45 -7.79 3.98 18.02
C ARG A 45 -6.99 4.05 16.72
N VAL A 46 -6.35 5.18 16.45
CA VAL A 46 -5.43 5.35 15.31
C VAL A 46 -4.24 4.41 15.42
N LEU A 47 -3.57 4.36 16.58
CA LEU A 47 -2.42 3.46 16.82
C LEU A 47 -2.81 2.00 16.66
N TRP A 48 -3.97 1.60 17.18
CA TRP A 48 -4.48 0.24 17.03
C TRP A 48 -4.69 -0.13 15.57
N SER A 49 -5.34 0.76 14.82
CA SER A 49 -5.59 0.55 13.39
C SER A 49 -4.29 0.54 12.58
N ALA A 50 -3.38 1.47 12.88
CA ALA A 50 -2.09 1.59 12.24
C ALA A 50 -1.18 0.39 12.55
N ALA A 51 -1.28 -0.20 13.74
CA ALA A 51 -0.52 -1.40 14.10
C ALA A 51 -0.94 -2.60 13.23
N PHE A 52 -2.23 -2.77 12.96
CA PHE A 52 -2.72 -3.81 12.05
C PHE A 52 -2.30 -3.54 10.61
N GLN A 53 -2.47 -2.29 10.13
CA GLN A 53 -2.05 -1.92 8.78
C GLN A 53 -0.53 -2.10 8.59
N PHE A 54 0.27 -1.64 9.55
CA PHE A 54 1.70 -1.86 9.56
C PHE A 54 2.04 -3.35 9.65
N GLY A 55 1.35 -4.13 10.46
CA GLY A 55 1.54 -5.57 10.54
C GLY A 55 1.34 -6.27 9.19
N LEU A 56 0.28 -5.88 8.47
CA LEU A 56 -0.06 -6.46 7.17
C LEU A 56 0.91 -6.04 6.06
N ALA A 57 1.21 -4.74 5.97
CA ALA A 57 1.93 -4.16 4.84
C ALA A 57 3.42 -3.87 5.12
N GLY A 58 3.81 -3.54 6.35
CA GLY A 58 5.14 -3.01 6.68
C GLY A 58 6.04 -3.96 7.48
N LEU A 59 5.49 -4.70 8.44
CA LEU A 59 6.26 -5.47 9.41
C LEU A 59 7.13 -6.53 8.74
N GLY A 60 6.58 -7.24 7.75
CA GLY A 60 7.31 -8.24 6.96
C GLY A 60 8.56 -7.67 6.29
N ILE A 61 8.40 -6.57 5.56
CA ILE A 61 9.52 -5.96 4.83
C ILE A 61 10.56 -5.36 5.77
N VAL A 62 10.14 -4.76 6.90
CA VAL A 62 11.04 -4.19 7.89
C VAL A 62 11.87 -5.27 8.57
N MET A 63 11.23 -6.36 9.04
CA MET A 63 11.95 -7.45 9.71
C MET A 63 12.95 -8.13 8.79
N VAL A 64 12.56 -8.39 7.53
CA VAL A 64 13.48 -8.95 6.54
C VAL A 64 14.64 -8.00 6.28
N SER A 65 14.39 -6.70 6.06
CA SER A 65 15.47 -5.75 5.82
C SER A 65 16.41 -5.62 7.03
N MET A 66 15.90 -5.68 8.26
CA MET A 66 16.73 -5.71 9.47
C MET A 66 17.61 -6.97 9.54
N ILE A 67 17.06 -8.15 9.30
CA ILE A 67 17.79 -9.43 9.30
C ILE A 67 18.87 -9.43 8.21
N ARG A 68 18.56 -8.87 7.03
CA ARG A 68 19.49 -8.77 5.90
C ARG A 68 20.44 -7.59 5.99
N LYS A 69 20.27 -6.70 6.99
CA LYS A 69 20.99 -5.43 7.12
C LYS A 69 20.87 -4.56 5.86
N GLU A 70 19.72 -4.63 5.18
CA GLU A 70 19.37 -3.81 4.03
C GLU A 70 18.86 -2.44 4.52
N ASN A 71 19.34 -1.35 3.92
CA ASN A 71 18.80 -0.02 4.20
C ASN A 71 17.59 0.22 3.30
N LEU A 72 16.42 0.51 3.89
CA LEU A 72 15.20 0.78 3.12
C LEU A 72 15.37 1.90 2.08
N LEU A 73 16.26 2.86 2.33
CA LEU A 73 16.55 3.93 1.37
C LEU A 73 17.06 3.41 0.02
N THR A 74 17.71 2.24 -0.03
CA THR A 74 18.25 1.67 -1.28
C THR A 74 17.16 1.18 -2.23
N TYR A 75 15.90 1.07 -1.78
CA TYR A 75 14.76 0.69 -2.61
C TYR A 75 14.18 1.86 -3.43
N GLY A 76 14.85 3.02 -3.46
CA GLY A 76 14.50 4.13 -4.33
C GLY A 76 13.92 5.35 -3.59
N LEU A 77 14.15 5.48 -2.29
CA LEU A 77 13.76 6.69 -1.54
C LEU A 77 14.77 7.83 -1.78
N ASN A 78 14.85 8.25 -3.04
CA ASN A 78 15.82 9.21 -3.56
C ASN A 78 15.18 10.58 -3.77
N ARG A 79 15.98 11.65 -3.78
CA ARG A 79 15.50 12.99 -4.19
C ARG A 79 15.46 13.14 -5.72
N LYS A 80 16.49 12.63 -6.41
CA LYS A 80 16.56 12.67 -7.88
C LYS A 80 15.44 11.82 -8.48
N GLY A 81 14.70 12.39 -9.44
CA GLY A 81 13.59 11.70 -10.10
C GLY A 81 12.31 11.60 -9.28
N ALA A 82 12.23 12.15 -8.06
CA ALA A 82 11.04 12.04 -7.21
C ALA A 82 9.81 12.71 -7.84
N VAL A 83 9.97 13.94 -8.35
CA VAL A 83 8.89 14.67 -9.03
C VAL A 83 8.38 13.90 -10.26
N LEU A 84 9.31 13.38 -11.08
CA LEU A 84 8.95 12.60 -12.26
C LEU A 84 8.21 11.30 -11.88
N SER A 85 8.68 10.61 -10.83
CA SER A 85 8.01 9.41 -10.29
C SER A 85 6.59 9.72 -9.82
N VAL A 86 6.40 10.82 -9.08
CA VAL A 86 5.07 11.28 -8.65
C VAL A 86 4.15 11.55 -9.84
N ILE A 87 4.61 12.29 -10.85
CA ILE A 87 3.81 12.60 -12.05
C ILE A 87 3.41 11.32 -12.78
N LEU A 88 4.39 10.46 -13.09
CA LEU A 88 4.13 9.25 -13.88
C LEU A 88 3.25 8.25 -13.10
N CYS A 89 3.47 8.05 -11.80
CA CYS A 89 2.57 7.22 -10.99
C CYS A 89 1.15 7.80 -10.97
N SER A 90 1.01 9.12 -10.84
CA SER A 90 -0.31 9.77 -10.85
C SER A 90 -1.06 9.51 -12.16
N LEU A 91 -0.36 9.49 -13.30
CA LEU A 91 -0.94 9.11 -14.58
C LEU A 91 -1.44 7.66 -14.61
N CYS A 92 -0.78 6.73 -13.91
CA CYS A 92 -1.26 5.35 -13.79
C CYS A 92 -2.59 5.24 -13.02
N PHE A 93 -2.95 6.24 -12.22
CA PHE A 93 -4.22 6.28 -11.47
C PHE A 93 -5.39 6.86 -12.27
N VAL A 94 -5.12 7.59 -13.36
CA VAL A 94 -6.16 8.23 -14.18
C VAL A 94 -7.22 7.25 -14.69
N PRO A 95 -6.89 6.04 -15.21
CA PRO A 95 -7.90 5.08 -15.64
C PRO A 95 -8.88 4.68 -14.53
N TYR A 96 -8.38 4.45 -13.31
CA TYR A 96 -9.22 4.12 -12.16
C TYR A 96 -10.07 5.30 -11.70
N MET A 97 -9.51 6.52 -11.75
CA MET A 97 -10.28 7.73 -11.47
C MET A 97 -11.46 7.89 -12.43
N ILE A 98 -11.24 7.68 -13.73
CA ILE A 98 -12.30 7.72 -14.74
C ILE A 98 -13.34 6.64 -14.47
N PHE A 99 -12.91 5.42 -14.13
CA PHE A 99 -13.80 4.34 -13.74
C PHE A 99 -14.70 4.77 -12.56
N MET A 100 -14.12 5.19 -11.44
CA MET A 100 -14.86 5.59 -10.24
C MET A 100 -15.81 6.77 -10.49
N LEU A 101 -15.43 7.73 -11.34
CA LEU A 101 -16.32 8.82 -11.76
C LEU A 101 -17.49 8.31 -12.59
N SER A 102 -17.23 7.40 -13.53
CA SER A 102 -18.25 6.87 -14.45
C SER A 102 -19.27 5.96 -13.75
N THR A 103 -18.88 5.31 -12.65
CA THR A 103 -19.73 4.43 -11.84
C THR A 103 -20.36 5.15 -10.64
N GLY A 104 -20.05 6.43 -10.43
CA GLY A 104 -20.57 7.23 -9.32
C GLY A 104 -20.02 6.83 -7.94
N GLN A 105 -18.87 6.15 -7.90
CA GLN A 105 -18.21 5.73 -6.66
C GLN A 105 -17.55 6.91 -5.92
N ILE A 106 -17.21 8.00 -6.61
CA ILE A 106 -16.63 9.21 -5.98
C ILE A 106 -17.73 10.12 -5.43
N THR A 107 -17.74 10.30 -4.11
CA THR A 107 -18.64 11.23 -3.41
C THR A 107 -17.94 12.50 -2.91
N SER A 108 -16.69 12.36 -2.48
CA SER A 108 -15.80 13.46 -2.09
C SER A 108 -14.35 13.02 -2.19
N TYR A 109 -13.43 13.99 -2.15
CA TYR A 109 -11.99 13.74 -2.07
C TYR A 109 -11.45 14.20 -0.72
N LEU A 110 -10.78 13.30 0.00
CA LEU A 110 -9.98 13.62 1.18
C LEU A 110 -8.91 12.53 1.37
N PRO A 111 -7.59 12.86 1.40
CA PRO A 111 -6.57 11.87 1.68
C PRO A 111 -6.89 11.05 2.95
N PHE A 112 -6.80 9.72 2.82
CA PHE A 112 -7.16 8.75 3.86
C PHE A 112 -8.65 8.75 4.27
N GLN A 113 -9.56 9.24 3.43
CA GLN A 113 -11.01 9.16 3.65
C GLN A 113 -11.51 7.74 3.99
N SER A 114 -10.92 6.71 3.39
CA SER A 114 -11.27 5.31 3.65
C SER A 114 -10.86 4.82 5.04
N VAL A 115 -9.93 5.52 5.72
CA VAL A 115 -9.49 5.19 7.08
C VAL A 115 -10.51 5.75 8.09
N TRP A 116 -11.16 4.87 8.84
CA TRP A 116 -12.32 5.21 9.69
C TRP A 116 -12.10 6.36 10.68
N THR A 117 -10.89 6.54 11.18
CA THR A 117 -10.57 7.58 12.17
C THR A 117 -10.23 8.93 11.54
N THR A 118 -10.06 9.05 10.22
CA THR A 118 -9.52 10.26 9.56
C THR A 118 -10.32 11.52 9.86
N ARG A 119 -11.64 11.47 9.71
CA ARG A 119 -12.49 12.66 9.94
C ARG A 119 -12.43 13.13 11.39
N GLU A 120 -12.43 12.20 12.34
CA GLU A 120 -12.36 12.49 13.77
C GLU A 120 -10.98 13.00 14.20
N VAL A 121 -9.90 12.44 13.61
CA VAL A 121 -8.54 12.95 13.80
C VAL A 121 -8.45 14.38 13.28
N LEU A 122 -8.96 14.67 12.09
CA LEU A 122 -8.89 16.02 11.51
C LEU A 122 -9.73 17.05 12.29
N SER A 123 -10.87 16.63 12.85
CA SER A 123 -11.70 17.50 13.69
C SER A 123 -11.14 17.70 15.11
N SER A 124 -10.16 16.90 15.52
CA SER A 124 -9.49 17.07 16.81
C SER A 124 -8.58 18.30 16.84
N GLY A 125 -8.36 18.85 18.04
CA GLY A 125 -7.49 20.01 18.25
C GLY A 125 -6.00 19.66 18.10
N PHE A 126 -5.18 20.69 17.89
CA PHE A 126 -3.72 20.55 17.93
C PHE A 126 -3.27 20.12 19.35
N PRO A 127 -2.30 19.18 19.49
CA PRO A 127 -1.50 18.54 18.44
C PRO A 127 -2.06 17.20 17.94
N ILE A 128 -3.22 16.78 18.41
CA ILE A 128 -3.77 15.43 18.19
C ILE A 128 -4.02 15.16 16.71
N ASN A 129 -4.56 16.13 15.98
CA ASN A 129 -4.82 16.01 14.55
C ASN A 129 -3.54 15.74 13.74
N VAL A 130 -2.47 16.47 13.99
CA VAL A 130 -1.18 16.30 13.31
C VAL A 130 -0.59 14.93 13.65
N ILE A 131 -0.57 14.55 14.92
CA ILE A 131 -0.01 13.27 15.35
C ILE A 131 -0.78 12.10 14.73
N GLY A 132 -2.12 12.14 14.79
CA GLY A 132 -2.96 11.10 14.23
C GLY A 132 -2.77 10.96 12.71
N MET A 133 -2.75 12.08 11.98
CA MET A 133 -2.54 12.04 10.52
C MET A 133 -1.13 11.58 10.14
N LEU A 134 -0.10 11.90 10.94
CA LEU A 134 1.25 11.38 10.71
C LEU A 134 1.31 9.86 10.87
N ILE A 135 0.67 9.31 11.92
CA ILE A 135 0.59 7.86 12.13
C ILE A 135 -0.12 7.20 10.95
N THR A 136 -1.26 7.75 10.53
CA THR A 136 -2.01 7.26 9.36
C THR A 136 -1.17 7.32 8.08
N ALA A 137 -0.49 8.43 7.82
CA ALA A 137 0.35 8.60 6.64
C ALA A 137 1.53 7.62 6.62
N ILE A 138 2.10 7.27 7.77
CA ILE A 138 3.16 6.26 7.85
C ILE A 138 2.61 4.86 7.53
N ALA A 139 1.48 4.47 8.12
CA ALA A 139 0.96 3.11 7.97
C ALA A 139 0.30 2.86 6.59
N TRP A 140 -0.65 3.70 6.19
CA TRP A 140 -1.37 3.56 4.91
C TRP A 140 -0.64 4.24 3.75
N GLY A 141 -0.07 5.43 3.96
CA GLY A 141 0.60 6.15 2.88
C GLY A 141 1.95 5.52 2.52
N PHE A 142 2.85 5.43 3.51
CA PHE A 142 4.21 4.97 3.30
C PHE A 142 4.30 3.44 3.20
N PHE A 143 3.96 2.70 4.26
CA PHE A 143 4.22 1.25 4.28
C PHE A 143 3.39 0.47 3.27
N GLU A 144 2.14 0.84 3.03
CA GLU A 144 1.31 0.19 2.01
C GLU A 144 1.87 0.40 0.60
N GLY A 145 2.16 1.64 0.20
CA GLY A 145 2.73 1.90 -1.12
C GLY A 145 4.15 1.37 -1.28
N PHE A 146 4.97 1.46 -0.23
CA PHE A 146 6.37 1.05 -0.25
C PHE A 146 6.56 -0.47 -0.19
N ASN A 147 5.60 -1.22 0.36
CA ASN A 147 5.68 -2.68 0.39
C ASN A 147 5.80 -3.27 -1.02
N TYR A 148 5.07 -2.72 -1.99
CA TYR A 148 5.05 -3.21 -3.35
C TYR A 148 6.42 -3.02 -4.00
N VAL A 149 7.13 -1.95 -3.64
CA VAL A 149 8.49 -1.69 -4.13
C VAL A 149 9.47 -2.73 -3.61
N VAL A 150 9.45 -3.03 -2.32
CA VAL A 150 10.37 -4.00 -1.69
C VAL A 150 10.07 -5.43 -2.17
N ILE A 151 8.79 -5.81 -2.18
CA ILE A 151 8.35 -7.13 -2.62
C ILE A 151 8.66 -7.32 -4.11
N SER A 152 8.35 -6.34 -4.95
CA SER A 152 8.64 -6.41 -6.38
C SER A 152 10.13 -6.57 -6.66
N ASP A 153 10.99 -5.79 -5.99
CA ASP A 153 12.44 -5.92 -6.13
C ASP A 153 12.94 -7.34 -5.77
N LYS A 154 12.45 -7.91 -4.65
CA LYS A 154 12.80 -9.28 -4.26
C LYS A 154 12.26 -10.30 -5.28
N ILE A 155 11.03 -10.19 -5.76
CA ILE A 155 10.48 -11.09 -6.79
C ILE A 155 11.29 -10.99 -8.09
N ASN A 156 11.64 -9.79 -8.54
CA ASN A 156 12.40 -9.59 -9.78
C ASN A 156 13.84 -10.10 -9.67
N ARG A 157 14.48 -10.03 -8.49
CA ARG A 157 15.77 -10.69 -8.26
C ARG A 157 15.66 -12.20 -8.33
N ARG A 158 14.53 -12.77 -7.90
CA ARG A 158 14.29 -14.22 -7.92
C ARG A 158 13.91 -14.73 -9.31
N TYR A 159 13.13 -13.95 -10.05
CA TYR A 159 12.61 -14.26 -11.38
C TYR A 159 12.97 -13.12 -12.34
N PRO A 160 14.25 -13.01 -12.74
CA PRO A 160 14.66 -11.97 -13.67
C PRO A 160 14.06 -12.21 -15.05
N SER A 161 13.66 -11.12 -15.72
CA SER A 161 13.12 -11.16 -17.08
C SER A 161 13.98 -10.32 -18.01
N LYS A 162 14.19 -10.81 -19.24
CA LYS A 162 14.85 -10.04 -20.31
C LYS A 162 13.92 -8.99 -20.91
N ASN A 163 12.61 -9.20 -20.84
CA ASN A 163 11.63 -8.24 -21.33
C ASN A 163 11.23 -7.32 -20.18
N ARG A 164 11.56 -6.03 -20.30
CA ARG A 164 11.23 -5.01 -19.30
C ARG A 164 9.75 -4.93 -18.96
N TRP A 165 8.87 -5.25 -19.91
CA TRP A 165 7.42 -5.22 -19.72
C TRP A 165 6.90 -6.48 -19.01
N LEU A 166 7.64 -7.58 -19.06
CA LEU A 166 7.35 -8.78 -18.28
C LEU A 166 8.07 -8.68 -16.93
N ASN A 167 7.59 -7.75 -16.09
CA ASN A 167 8.10 -7.53 -14.74
C ASN A 167 7.31 -8.36 -13.72
N TRP A 168 7.88 -9.49 -13.28
CA TRP A 168 7.18 -10.45 -12.41
C TRP A 168 6.82 -9.85 -11.05
N GLY A 169 7.67 -8.97 -10.51
CA GLY A 169 7.39 -8.26 -9.27
C GLY A 169 6.18 -7.34 -9.38
N ALA A 170 6.09 -6.55 -10.45
CA ALA A 170 4.96 -5.66 -10.72
C ALA A 170 3.66 -6.45 -10.94
N ILE A 171 3.72 -7.53 -11.72
CA ILE A 171 2.57 -8.41 -11.99
C ILE A 171 2.08 -9.05 -10.68
N ALA A 172 2.98 -9.65 -9.90
CA ALA A 172 2.63 -10.29 -8.63
C ALA A 172 2.04 -9.30 -7.63
N CYS A 173 2.62 -8.10 -7.53
CA CYS A 173 2.09 -7.03 -6.68
C CYS A 173 0.68 -6.60 -7.10
N ALA A 174 0.43 -6.43 -8.40
CA ALA A 174 -0.88 -6.04 -8.91
C ALA A 174 -1.95 -7.11 -8.65
N VAL A 175 -1.62 -8.38 -8.91
CA VAL A 175 -2.50 -9.51 -8.59
C VAL A 175 -2.78 -9.58 -7.09
N LEU A 176 -1.75 -9.48 -6.25
CA LEU A 176 -1.92 -9.53 -4.80
C LEU A 176 -2.78 -8.37 -4.29
N CYS A 177 -2.62 -7.16 -4.82
CA CYS A 177 -3.45 -6.01 -4.46
C CYS A 177 -4.93 -6.27 -4.73
N ILE A 178 -5.25 -6.79 -5.93
CA ILE A 178 -6.63 -7.16 -6.31
C ILE A 178 -7.21 -8.19 -5.35
N LEU A 179 -6.43 -9.23 -5.00
CA LEU A 179 -6.88 -10.29 -4.10
C LEU A 179 -7.13 -9.77 -2.67
N ILE A 180 -6.22 -8.95 -2.13
CA ILE A 180 -6.33 -8.42 -0.76
C ILE A 180 -7.50 -7.43 -0.63
N HIS A 181 -7.73 -6.60 -1.64
CA HIS A 181 -8.82 -5.62 -1.63
C HIS A 181 -10.16 -6.19 -2.09
N GLY A 182 -10.22 -7.49 -2.42
CA GLY A 182 -11.45 -8.14 -2.85
C GLY A 182 -12.01 -7.64 -4.18
N ALA A 183 -11.19 -6.99 -5.01
CA ALA A 183 -11.60 -6.38 -6.28
C ALA A 183 -11.73 -7.41 -7.42
N ILE A 184 -12.18 -8.63 -7.11
CA ILE A 184 -12.37 -9.71 -8.08
C ILE A 184 -13.77 -9.57 -8.68
N GLY A 185 -13.83 -8.94 -9.86
CA GLY A 185 -15.08 -8.75 -10.59
C GLY A 185 -15.40 -9.88 -11.56
N VAL A 186 -16.65 -10.36 -11.54
CA VAL A 186 -17.21 -11.28 -12.56
C VAL A 186 -18.21 -10.59 -13.50
N THR A 187 -18.54 -9.32 -13.23
CA THR A 187 -19.35 -8.45 -14.08
C THR A 187 -18.45 -7.61 -14.98
N ALA A 188 -18.99 -7.01 -16.04
CA ALA A 188 -18.22 -6.10 -16.90
C ALA A 188 -17.62 -4.92 -16.11
N GLU A 189 -18.41 -4.31 -15.22
CA GLU A 189 -17.94 -3.24 -14.33
C GLU A 189 -16.81 -3.71 -13.43
N GLY A 190 -16.96 -4.85 -12.75
CA GLY A 190 -15.92 -5.38 -11.86
C GLY A 190 -14.66 -5.83 -12.61
N ILE A 191 -14.78 -6.29 -13.86
CA ILE A 191 -13.61 -6.60 -14.69
C ILE A 191 -12.85 -5.30 -15.03
N ILE A 192 -13.56 -4.23 -15.37
CA ILE A 192 -12.94 -2.91 -15.63
C ILE A 192 -12.26 -2.37 -14.37
N GLU A 193 -12.90 -2.48 -13.21
CA GLU A 193 -12.31 -2.13 -11.92
C GLU A 193 -11.00 -2.89 -11.67
N MET A 194 -11.04 -4.22 -11.81
CA MET A 194 -9.88 -5.09 -11.64
C MET A 194 -8.72 -4.69 -12.59
N VAL A 195 -9.03 -4.41 -13.86
CA VAL A 195 -8.01 -3.97 -14.84
C VAL A 195 -7.43 -2.62 -14.46
N THR A 196 -8.24 -1.66 -14.02
CA THR A 196 -7.75 -0.33 -13.65
C THR A 196 -6.90 -0.36 -12.38
N ILE A 197 -7.24 -1.18 -11.37
CA ILE A 197 -6.39 -1.45 -10.20
C ILE A 197 -5.08 -2.12 -10.63
N PHE A 198 -5.14 -3.10 -11.54
CA PHE A 198 -3.94 -3.72 -12.08
C PHE A 198 -3.01 -2.67 -12.70
N LEU A 199 -3.54 -1.76 -13.51
CA LEU A 199 -2.78 -0.69 -14.15
C LEU A 199 -2.15 0.27 -13.15
N ILE A 200 -2.81 0.58 -12.03
CA ILE A 200 -2.24 1.39 -10.95
C ILE A 200 -0.98 0.72 -10.39
N VAL A 201 -1.13 -0.51 -9.90
CA VAL A 201 -0.06 -1.18 -9.14
C VAL A 201 1.08 -1.60 -10.05
N TYR A 202 0.76 -2.20 -11.20
CA TYR A 202 1.76 -2.53 -12.21
C TYR A 202 2.48 -1.25 -12.67
N GLY A 203 1.71 -0.20 -13.00
CA GLY A 203 2.22 1.07 -13.51
C GLY A 203 3.16 1.75 -12.53
N MET A 204 2.77 1.92 -11.27
CA MET A 204 3.60 2.61 -10.27
C MET A 204 4.92 1.87 -9.99
N VAL A 205 4.89 0.53 -10.00
CA VAL A 205 6.10 -0.28 -9.81
C VAL A 205 7.01 -0.16 -11.03
N MET A 206 6.45 -0.18 -12.24
CA MET A 206 7.20 0.07 -13.48
C MET A 206 7.80 1.47 -13.53
N VAL A 207 7.09 2.48 -13.04
CA VAL A 207 7.60 3.85 -12.91
C VAL A 207 8.79 3.90 -11.94
N LYS A 208 8.74 3.19 -10.81
CA LYS A 208 9.89 3.06 -9.91
C LYS A 208 11.09 2.44 -10.62
N GLU A 209 10.90 1.41 -11.45
CA GLU A 209 11.99 0.80 -12.22
C GLU A 209 12.58 1.76 -13.26
N TYR A 210 11.73 2.56 -13.92
CA TYR A 210 12.15 3.53 -14.92
C TYR A 210 12.87 4.74 -14.30
N THR A 211 12.38 5.24 -13.17
CA THR A 211 12.87 6.47 -12.53
C THR A 211 13.91 6.22 -11.43
N GLY A 212 14.03 4.98 -10.96
CA GLY A 212 14.80 4.64 -9.77
C GLY A 212 14.24 5.22 -8.48
N ASN A 213 12.95 5.59 -8.46
CA ASN A 213 12.36 6.38 -7.38
C ASN A 213 10.99 5.86 -6.92
N ALA A 214 10.89 5.56 -5.62
CA ALA A 214 9.73 4.95 -4.97
C ALA A 214 8.70 5.97 -4.42
N TRP A 215 9.02 7.27 -4.39
CA TRP A 215 8.12 8.27 -3.82
C TRP A 215 6.80 8.38 -4.58
N GLY A 216 6.77 8.08 -5.88
CA GLY A 216 5.51 7.99 -6.62
C GLY A 216 4.58 6.91 -6.07
N CYS A 217 5.10 5.74 -5.67
CA CYS A 217 4.28 4.69 -5.04
C CYS A 217 3.69 5.17 -3.71
N VAL A 218 4.51 5.75 -2.84
CA VAL A 218 4.06 6.33 -1.55
C VAL A 218 3.03 7.44 -1.76
N PHE A 219 3.22 8.28 -2.78
CA PHE A 219 2.32 9.38 -3.10
C PHE A 219 0.93 8.87 -3.48
N ILE A 220 0.83 7.84 -4.33
CA ILE A 220 -0.46 7.24 -4.70
C ILE A 220 -1.24 6.78 -3.47
N PHE A 221 -0.56 6.09 -2.55
CA PHE A 221 -1.22 5.56 -1.35
C PHE A 221 -1.59 6.63 -0.32
N THR A 222 -0.86 7.75 -0.34
CA THR A 222 -1.14 8.90 0.51
C THR A 222 -2.31 9.73 0.00
N PHE A 223 -2.35 10.02 -1.30
CA PHE A 223 -3.24 11.03 -1.85
C PHE A 223 -4.39 10.48 -2.70
N PHE A 224 -4.29 9.28 -3.25
CA PHE A 224 -5.31 8.77 -4.18
C PHE A 224 -5.95 7.46 -3.74
N TRP A 225 -5.16 6.42 -3.44
CA TRP A 225 -5.68 5.08 -3.12
C TRP A 225 -6.69 5.09 -1.98
N ASN A 226 -6.36 5.81 -0.90
CA ASN A 226 -7.18 5.86 0.30
C ASN A 226 -8.10 7.10 0.34
N ALA A 227 -8.29 7.82 -0.78
CA ALA A 227 -8.85 9.17 -0.76
C ALA A 227 -10.35 9.26 -1.08
N PHE A 228 -10.96 8.15 -1.49
CA PHE A 228 -12.35 8.06 -1.94
C PHE A 228 -13.14 7.10 -1.05
#